data_AF-A0A2N8N556-F1
#
_entry.id   AF-A0A2N8N556-F1
#
_cell.length_a   1.000
_cell.length_b   1.000
_cell.length_c   1.000
_cell.angle_alpha   90.00
_cell.angle_beta   90.00
_cell.angle_gamma   90.00
#
_symmetry.space_group_name_H-M   'P 1'
#
loop_
_entity.id
_entity.type
_entity.pdbx_description
1 polymer ?
#
loop_
_entity_poly.entity_id
_entity_poly.type
_entity_poly.pdbx_seq_one_letter_code
_entity_poly.pdbx_strand_id
1 'polypeptide(L)'
;AAETLINKQEEKYYTASIHHAYYAVFQYMKYVLAHTDMQPLSYEEQTEKSGGKGSHKYLINQIKQRINNSKKARKFVQAVRELKEARVDADYRIRQFTQEESLACKQQAEELITKLIMYFGDL
;
A
#
# COMPACT_ATOMS: atom_id res chain seq x y z
N ALA A 1 2.65 -28.89 -23.90
CA ALA A 1 1.47 -28.00 -23.76
C ALA A 1 1.27 -27.50 -22.31
N ALA A 2 1.40 -28.36 -21.29
CA ALA A 2 1.33 -27.96 -19.87
C ALA A 2 2.55 -27.14 -19.40
N GLU A 3 3.77 -27.50 -19.80
CA GLU A 3 4.99 -26.71 -19.50
C GLU A 3 4.93 -25.28 -20.06
N THR A 4 4.29 -25.11 -21.22
CA THR A 4 4.10 -23.80 -21.85
C THR A 4 3.06 -22.94 -21.12
N LEU A 5 2.18 -23.56 -20.31
CA LEU A 5 1.24 -22.86 -19.44
C LEU A 5 1.87 -22.50 -18.11
N ILE A 6 2.74 -23.35 -17.54
CA ILE A 6 3.54 -23.04 -16.34
C ILE A 6 4.48 -21.84 -16.62
N ASN A 7 5.16 -21.83 -17.76
CA ASN A 7 5.99 -20.68 -18.18
C ASN A 7 5.18 -19.43 -18.60
N LYS A 8 3.86 -19.57 -18.85
CA LYS A 8 2.93 -18.44 -19.10
C LYS A 8 2.11 -18.06 -17.86
N GLN A 9 2.22 -18.81 -16.77
CA GLN A 9 1.46 -18.68 -15.52
C GLN A 9 2.12 -17.71 -14.54
N GLU A 10 3.05 -16.88 -14.97
CA GLU A 10 3.80 -16.03 -14.05
C GLU A 10 3.38 -14.55 -14.18
N GLU A 11 3.24 -14.00 -15.38
CA GLU A 11 3.02 -12.57 -15.61
C GLU A 11 1.67 -12.03 -15.10
N LYS A 12 0.60 -12.82 -15.25
CA LYS A 12 -0.71 -12.44 -14.72
C LYS A 12 -0.75 -12.45 -13.19
N TYR A 13 0.04 -13.32 -12.55
CA TYR A 13 0.16 -13.38 -11.10
C TYR A 13 1.06 -12.28 -10.57
N TYR A 14 2.10 -11.88 -11.31
CA TYR A 14 2.90 -10.69 -11.00
C TYR A 14 2.03 -9.44 -10.96
N THR A 15 1.20 -9.25 -11.99
CA THR A 15 0.25 -8.13 -12.06
C THR A 15 -0.74 -8.17 -10.88
N ALA A 16 -1.34 -9.33 -10.60
CA ALA A 16 -2.25 -9.48 -9.45
C ALA A 16 -1.56 -9.30 -8.08
N SER A 17 -0.28 -9.67 -7.96
CA SER A 17 0.47 -9.55 -6.70
C SER A 17 0.64 -8.09 -6.26
N ILE A 18 0.69 -7.14 -7.20
CA ILE A 18 0.82 -5.71 -6.92
C ILE A 18 -0.44 -5.17 -6.25
N HIS A 19 -1.61 -5.68 -6.65
CA HIS A 19 -2.87 -5.39 -5.97
C HIS A 19 -2.78 -5.79 -4.49
N HIS A 20 -2.36 -7.03 -4.21
CA HIS A 20 -2.20 -7.51 -2.85
C HIS A 20 -1.15 -6.72 -2.06
N ALA A 21 0.00 -6.42 -2.66
CA ALA A 21 1.07 -5.64 -2.03
C ALA A 21 0.57 -4.25 -1.59
N TYR A 22 -0.13 -3.54 -2.48
CA TYR A 22 -0.71 -2.25 -2.15
C TYR A 22 -1.77 -2.34 -1.03
N TYR A 23 -2.69 -3.31 -1.12
CA TYR A 23 -3.75 -3.44 -0.13
C TYR A 23 -3.23 -3.92 1.22
N ALA A 24 -2.15 -4.69 1.30
CA ALA A 24 -1.50 -5.02 2.56
C ALA A 24 -1.06 -3.75 3.31
N VAL A 25 -0.35 -2.84 2.64
CA VAL A 25 0.03 -1.54 3.22
C VAL A 25 -1.21 -0.71 3.58
N PHE A 26 -2.21 -0.68 2.70
CA PHE A 26 -3.43 0.09 2.94
C PHE A 26 -4.22 -0.38 4.16
N GLN A 27 -4.42 -1.69 4.31
CA GLN A 27 -5.09 -2.26 5.47
C GLN A 27 -4.25 -2.05 6.73
N TYR A 28 -2.93 -2.17 6.65
CA TYR A 28 -2.07 -1.89 7.81
C TYR A 28 -2.14 -0.41 8.23
N MET A 29 -2.19 0.54 7.28
CA MET A 29 -2.45 1.95 7.62
C MET A 29 -3.79 2.13 8.33
N LYS A 30 -4.86 1.44 7.88
CA LYS A 30 -6.16 1.49 8.57
C LYS A 30 -6.07 0.94 10.00
N TYR A 31 -5.37 -0.19 10.17
CA TYR A 31 -5.12 -0.79 11.47
C TYR A 31 -4.37 0.18 12.39
N VAL A 32 -3.25 0.74 11.92
CA VAL A 32 -2.45 1.73 12.67
C VAL A 32 -3.30 2.92 13.08
N LEU A 33 -4.11 3.48 12.17
CA LEU A 33 -4.97 4.62 12.51
C LEU A 33 -6.02 4.27 13.56
N ALA A 34 -6.53 3.04 13.60
CA ALA A 34 -7.52 2.60 14.57
C ALA A 34 -6.93 2.29 15.96
N HIS A 35 -5.65 1.90 16.04
CA HIS A 35 -5.05 1.36 17.27
C HIS A 35 -3.91 2.21 17.83
N THR A 36 -3.49 3.28 17.15
CA THR A 36 -2.47 4.20 17.66
C THR A 36 -2.98 5.03 18.84
N ASP A 37 -2.12 5.25 19.84
CA ASP A 37 -2.38 6.20 20.93
C ASP A 37 -2.39 7.67 20.45
N MET A 38 -1.84 7.95 19.26
CA MET A 38 -1.73 9.30 18.70
C MET A 38 -2.97 9.67 17.88
N GLN A 39 -3.99 10.21 18.56
CA GLN A 39 -5.26 10.62 17.95
C GLN A 39 -5.85 9.47 17.10
N PRO A 40 -6.29 8.37 17.74
CA PRO A 40 -6.89 7.24 17.03
C PRO A 40 -8.08 7.69 16.17
N LEU A 41 -8.29 6.98 15.07
CA LEU A 41 -9.42 7.14 14.16
C LEU A 41 -10.10 5.79 14.01
N SER A 42 -11.34 5.67 14.50
CA SER A 42 -12.09 4.41 14.41
C SER A 42 -12.32 4.00 12.95
N TYR A 43 -12.64 2.73 12.69
CA TYR A 43 -12.91 2.28 11.32
C TYR A 43 -14.15 2.96 10.72
N GLU A 44 -15.13 3.30 11.55
CA GLU A 44 -16.32 4.07 11.19
C GLU A 44 -15.91 5.48 10.76
N GLU A 45 -15.12 6.18 11.57
CA GLU A 45 -14.62 7.52 11.24
C GLU A 45 -13.75 7.52 9.98
N GLN A 46 -12.90 6.51 9.84
CA GLN A 46 -12.11 6.30 8.63
C GLN A 46 -13.02 6.12 7.41
N THR A 47 -14.14 5.42 7.54
CA THR A 47 -15.07 5.18 6.43
C THR A 47 -15.87 6.44 6.08
N GLU A 48 -16.44 7.11 7.08
CA GLU A 48 -17.23 8.33 6.92
C GLU A 48 -16.41 9.47 6.30
N LYS A 49 -15.20 9.72 6.84
CA LYS A 49 -14.34 10.84 6.41
C LYS A 49 -13.61 10.56 5.09
N SER A 50 -13.60 9.31 4.63
CA SER A 50 -12.91 8.91 3.40
C SER A 50 -13.81 8.87 2.15
N GLY A 51 -15.10 9.22 2.28
CA GLY A 51 -16.13 9.12 1.24
C GLY A 51 -15.67 9.27 -0.23
N GLY A 52 -15.87 8.21 -1.02
CA GLY A 52 -15.69 8.18 -2.48
C GLY A 52 -14.25 8.00 -2.99
N LYS A 53 -13.96 8.53 -4.20
CA LYS A 53 -12.65 8.38 -4.90
C LYS A 53 -11.45 8.96 -4.12
N GLY A 54 -11.69 9.71 -3.04
CA GLY A 54 -10.68 10.35 -2.19
C GLY A 54 -10.19 9.51 -1.00
N SER A 55 -10.76 8.32 -0.76
CA SER A 55 -10.58 7.60 0.50
C SER A 55 -9.13 7.27 0.84
N HIS A 56 -8.40 6.75 -0.14
CA HIS A 56 -6.99 6.41 0.02
C HIS A 56 -6.13 7.65 0.29
N LYS A 57 -6.45 8.79 -0.34
CA LYS A 57 -5.70 10.04 -0.15
C LYS A 57 -5.89 10.58 1.27
N TYR A 58 -7.12 10.47 1.80
CA TYR A 58 -7.42 10.88 3.16
C TYR A 58 -6.59 10.08 4.17
N LEU A 59 -6.63 8.75 4.12
CA LEU A 59 -5.90 7.90 5.08
C LEU A 59 -4.38 8.08 4.99
N ILE A 60 -3.82 8.22 3.78
CA ILE A 60 -2.39 8.53 3.59
C ILE A 60 -2.02 9.87 4.25
N ASN A 61 -2.89 10.88 4.16
CA ASN A 61 -2.66 12.17 4.81
C ASN A 61 -2.76 12.08 6.34
N GLN A 62 -3.67 11.25 6.87
CA GLN A 62 -3.78 11.01 8.32
C GLN A 62 -2.51 10.36 8.88
N ILE A 63 -1.94 9.37 8.18
CA ILE A 63 -0.63 8.80 8.54
C ILE A 63 0.47 9.86 8.46
N LYS A 64 0.53 10.63 7.36
CA LYS A 64 1.53 11.69 7.17
C LYS A 64 1.56 12.70 8.34
N GLN A 65 0.39 13.11 8.82
CA GLN A 65 0.25 14.08 9.90
C GLN A 65 0.73 13.55 11.25
N ARG A 66 0.72 12.22 11.44
CA ARG A 66 1.13 11.57 12.70
C ARG A 66 2.60 11.09 12.70
N ILE A 67 3.31 11.22 11.58
CA ILE A 67 4.76 10.98 11.53
C ILE A 67 5.49 12.26 11.95
N ASN A 68 6.11 12.25 13.13
CA ASN A 68 6.76 13.42 13.75
C ASN A 68 7.89 14.06 12.93
N ASN A 69 8.45 13.37 11.93
CA ASN A 69 9.50 13.91 11.08
C ASN A 69 8.97 14.18 9.66
N SER A 70 8.93 15.46 9.27
CA SER A 70 8.36 15.89 7.98
C SER A 70 9.07 15.29 6.76
N LYS A 71 10.39 15.09 6.81
CA LYS A 71 11.16 14.45 5.73
C LYS A 71 10.81 12.96 5.61
N LYS A 72 10.73 12.25 6.73
CA LYS A 72 10.31 10.84 6.78
C LYS A 72 8.85 10.69 6.29
N ALA A 73 7.96 11.57 6.74
CA ALA A 73 6.55 11.58 6.34
C ALA A 73 6.39 11.78 4.82
N ARG A 74 7.12 12.74 4.22
CA ARG A 74 7.10 12.95 2.76
C ARG A 74 7.61 11.73 2.00
N LYS A 75 8.72 11.12 2.42
CA LYS A 75 9.27 9.91 1.81
C LYS A 75 8.29 8.73 1.90
N PHE A 76 7.67 8.53 3.05
CA PHE A 76 6.66 7.50 3.25
C PHE A 76 5.48 7.68 2.30
N VAL A 77 4.90 8.89 2.25
CA VAL A 77 3.77 9.19 1.36
C VAL A 77 4.13 9.00 -0.11
N GLN A 78 5.35 9.39 -0.51
CA GLN A 78 5.82 9.21 -1.88
C GLN A 78 5.87 7.72 -2.25
N ALA A 79 6.46 6.87 -1.41
CA ALA A 79 6.51 5.43 -1.64
C ALA A 79 5.12 4.77 -1.67
N VAL A 80 4.19 5.17 -0.80
CA VAL A 80 2.80 4.66 -0.86
C VAL A 80 2.09 5.08 -2.15
N ARG A 81 2.38 6.28 -2.68
CA ARG A 81 1.81 6.75 -3.95
C ARG A 81 2.36 5.99 -5.14
N GLU A 82 3.66 5.73 -5.18
CA GLU A 82 4.29 4.90 -6.21
C GLU A 82 3.69 3.50 -6.23
N LEU A 83 3.54 2.85 -5.06
CA LEU A 83 2.91 1.54 -4.97
C LEU A 83 1.42 1.57 -5.38
N LYS A 84 0.71 2.66 -5.09
CA LYS A 84 -0.66 2.88 -5.55
C LYS A 84 -0.72 3.02 -7.07
N GLU A 85 0.19 3.77 -7.67
CA GLU A 85 0.28 3.96 -9.12
C GLU A 85 0.59 2.65 -9.82
N ALA A 86 1.55 1.87 -9.31
CA ALA A 86 1.82 0.52 -9.80
C ALA A 86 0.58 -0.38 -9.73
N ARG A 87 -0.19 -0.31 -8.64
CA ARG A 87 -1.46 -1.04 -8.51
C ARG A 87 -2.50 -0.57 -9.53
N VAL A 88 -2.64 0.73 -9.77
CA VAL A 88 -3.57 1.26 -10.78
C VAL A 88 -3.18 0.81 -12.19
N ASP A 89 -1.88 0.78 -12.48
CA ASP A 89 -1.34 0.25 -13.73
C ASP A 89 -1.68 -1.23 -13.89
N ALA A 90 -1.48 -2.01 -12.83
CA ALA A 90 -1.74 -3.45 -12.84
C ALA A 90 -3.23 -3.79 -13.01
N ASP A 91 -4.11 -3.06 -12.31
CA ASP A 91 -5.55 -3.36 -12.29
C ASP A 91 -6.29 -2.86 -13.53
N TYR A 92 -5.86 -1.74 -14.11
CA TYR A 92 -6.67 -0.99 -15.09
C TYR A 92 -5.96 -0.67 -16.40
N ARG A 93 -4.66 -0.94 -16.54
CA ARG A 93 -3.93 -0.72 -17.79
C ARG A 93 -3.58 -2.06 -18.44
N ILE A 94 -3.27 -2.00 -19.73
CA ILE A 94 -2.88 -3.18 -20.54
C ILE A 94 -1.44 -3.62 -20.20
N ARG A 95 -0.70 -2.84 -19.40
CA ARG A 95 0.68 -3.13 -18.99
C ARG A 95 0.76 -4.45 -18.23
N GLN A 96 1.67 -5.31 -18.64
CA GLN A 96 2.08 -6.48 -17.85
C GLN A 96 3.29 -6.10 -17.01
N PHE A 97 3.31 -6.55 -15.76
CA PHE A 97 4.46 -6.40 -14.88
C PHE A 97 5.37 -7.61 -14.99
N THR A 98 6.68 -7.33 -15.00
CA THR A 98 7.72 -8.36 -14.94
C THR A 98 7.84 -8.94 -13.52
N GLN A 99 8.50 -10.09 -13.41
CA GLN A 99 8.84 -10.69 -12.11
C GLN A 99 9.62 -9.71 -11.22
N GLU A 100 10.63 -9.04 -11.78
CA GLU A 100 11.48 -8.08 -11.07
C GLU A 100 10.67 -6.90 -10.51
N GLU A 101 9.80 -6.29 -11.34
CA GLU A 101 8.94 -5.18 -10.89
C GLU A 101 7.96 -5.61 -9.80
N SER A 102 7.40 -6.82 -9.90
CA SER A 102 6.50 -7.35 -8.87
C SER A 102 7.22 -7.61 -7.54
N LEU A 103 8.46 -8.12 -7.60
CA LEU A 103 9.29 -8.33 -6.41
C LEU A 103 9.68 -7.00 -5.77
N ALA A 104 10.02 -5.99 -6.57
CA ALA A 104 10.30 -4.64 -6.09
C ALA A 104 9.07 -4.02 -5.39
N CYS A 105 7.87 -4.18 -5.96
CA CYS A 105 6.62 -3.73 -5.32
C CYS A 105 6.36 -4.44 -3.99
N LYS A 106 6.61 -5.76 -3.92
CA LYS A 106 6.49 -6.53 -2.69
C LYS A 106 7.47 -6.05 -1.62
N GLN A 107 8.74 -5.89 -1.96
CA GLN A 107 9.76 -5.37 -1.04
C GLN A 107 9.41 -3.96 -0.55
N GLN A 108 8.93 -3.08 -1.44
CA GLN A 108 8.48 -1.75 -1.08
C GLN A 108 7.30 -1.81 -0.08
N ALA A 109 6.36 -2.73 -0.26
CA ALA A 109 5.25 -2.93 0.67
C ALA A 109 5.73 -3.41 2.07
N GLU A 110 6.63 -4.38 2.12
CA GLU A 110 7.24 -4.88 3.36
C GLU A 110 8.02 -3.77 4.10
N GLU A 111 8.77 -2.95 3.37
CA GLU A 111 9.44 -1.78 3.93
C GLU A 111 8.47 -0.73 4.47
N LEU A 112 7.35 -0.50 3.78
CA LEU A 112 6.32 0.45 4.20
C LEU A 112 5.65 -0.02 5.50
N ILE A 113 5.35 -1.32 5.62
CA ILE A 113 4.83 -1.91 6.86
C ILE A 113 5.85 -1.80 7.99
N THR A 114 7.12 -2.13 7.71
CA THR A 114 8.22 -1.96 8.68
C THR A 114 8.32 -0.52 9.16
N LYS A 115 8.23 0.46 8.25
CA LYS A 115 8.21 1.89 8.60
C LYS A 115 7.01 2.27 9.45
N LEU A 116 5.82 1.70 9.21
CA LEU A 116 4.63 1.91 10.03
C LEU A 116 4.87 1.40 11.46
N ILE A 117 5.39 0.18 11.62
CA ILE A 117 5.78 -0.38 12.94
C ILE A 117 6.79 0.53 13.63
N MET A 118 7.83 0.97 12.92
CA MET A 118 8.85 1.87 13.49
C MET A 118 8.31 3.23 13.93
N TYR A 119 7.29 3.76 13.26
CA TYR A 119 6.74 5.09 13.57
C TYR A 119 5.66 5.06 14.64
N PHE A 120 4.92 3.95 14.75
CA PHE A 120 3.75 3.85 15.60
C PHE A 120 3.86 2.80 16.71
N GLY A 121 4.95 2.04 16.74
CA GLY A 121 5.14 0.92 17.67
C GLY A 121 4.53 -0.37 17.15
N ASP A 122 4.68 -1.44 17.94
CA ASP A 122 3.94 -2.68 17.75
C ASP A 122 2.57 -2.50 18.44
N LEU A 123 1.52 -2.33 17.63
CA LEU A 123 0.16 -1.95 18.03
C LEU A 123 -0.75 -3.17 18.16
#